data_AF-A0A3D4HH78-F1
#
_entry.id   AF-A0A3D4HH78-F1
#
_cell.length_a   1.000
_cell.length_b   1.000
_cell.length_c   1.000
_cell.angle_alpha   90.00
_cell.angle_beta   90.00
_cell.angle_gamma   90.00
#
_symmetry.space_group_name_H-M   'P 1'
#
loop_
_entity.id
_entity.type
_entity.pdbx_description
1 polymer ?
#
loop_
_entity_poly.entity_id
_entity_poly.type
_entity_poly.pdbx_seq_one_letter_code
_entity_poly.pdbx_strand_id
1 'polypeptide(L)'
;TDPDREGEAIAWHLQESIGGDQTRYKRVVFNEITKRAVEDAFSEPSEVDMRYVEAQQARRFLDRVVGFMVSPLLWEKVARGLSAGRVQSVAVRLVVEREQEIRAFIPEEYWEVFAQLKTTSNDSVRFQVIKEGGNNFRPNNKALTDAALKLLKENVFEVLRRDDRPTSSKPKPPLITSTLQQASSTRLGFGVKKTMLLAQRLYEAGYITYMRTDSTHLSTEALESCRHYIHSNFGKDYLP
;
A
#
# COMPACT_ATOMS: atom_id res chain seq x y z
N THR A 1 -13.86 -3.80 -23.15
CA THR A 1 -12.94 -2.86 -22.46
C THR A 1 -12.81 -3.30 -21.02
N ASP A 2 -11.87 -2.72 -20.26
CA ASP A 2 -11.62 -3.08 -18.86
C ASP A 2 -12.87 -2.94 -17.96
N PRO A 3 -12.94 -3.63 -16.81
CA PRO A 3 -14.12 -3.69 -15.93
C PRO A 3 -14.34 -2.42 -15.08
N ASP A 4 -13.57 -1.35 -15.28
CA ASP A 4 -13.70 -0.11 -14.51
C ASP A 4 -14.47 0.99 -15.24
N ARG A 5 -14.75 2.10 -14.55
CA ARG A 5 -15.45 3.25 -15.12
C ARG A 5 -14.76 3.90 -16.32
N GLU A 6 -13.43 3.80 -16.43
CA GLU A 6 -12.72 4.31 -17.60
C GLU A 6 -12.99 3.39 -18.80
N GLY A 7 -12.96 2.08 -18.57
CA GLY A 7 -13.36 1.06 -19.55
C GLY A 7 -14.80 1.22 -20.01
N GLU A 8 -15.71 1.60 -19.11
CA GLU A 8 -17.11 1.88 -19.44
C GLU A 8 -17.28 3.13 -20.29
N ALA A 9 -16.60 4.23 -19.94
CA ALA A 9 -16.62 5.45 -20.74
C ALA A 9 -16.02 5.24 -22.14
N ILE A 10 -14.98 4.41 -22.27
CA ILE A 10 -14.42 4.03 -23.58
C ILE A 10 -15.44 3.23 -24.40
N ALA A 11 -16.13 2.25 -23.79
CA ALA A 11 -17.16 1.48 -24.48
C ALA A 11 -18.30 2.39 -24.99
N TRP A 12 -18.76 3.31 -24.14
CA TRP A 12 -19.76 4.31 -24.52
C TRP A 12 -19.26 5.21 -25.65
N HIS A 13 -18.05 5.76 -25.56
CA HIS A 13 -17.48 6.59 -26.63
C HIS A 13 -17.33 5.85 -27.96
N LEU A 14 -16.97 4.55 -27.94
CA LEU A 14 -16.93 3.72 -29.14
C LEU A 14 -18.32 3.57 -29.75
N GLN A 15 -19.33 3.27 -28.94
CA GLN A 15 -20.73 3.17 -29.37
C GLN A 15 -21.21 4.46 -30.02
N GLU A 16 -21.02 5.61 -29.36
CA GLU A 16 -21.42 6.92 -29.89
C GLU A 16 -20.67 7.30 -31.17
N SER A 17 -19.37 6.97 -31.27
CA SER A 17 -18.56 7.31 -32.43
C SER A 17 -18.86 6.44 -33.65
N ILE A 18 -19.19 5.17 -33.45
CA ILE A 18 -19.59 4.24 -34.53
C ILE A 18 -21.03 4.51 -34.97
N GLY A 19 -21.91 4.87 -34.02
CA GLY A 19 -23.31 5.19 -34.28
C GLY A 19 -24.18 3.98 -34.63
N GLY A 20 -25.42 4.25 -35.05
CA GLY A 20 -26.43 3.22 -35.34
C GLY A 20 -27.22 2.79 -34.10
N ASP A 21 -27.94 1.68 -34.23
CA ASP A 21 -28.84 1.19 -33.18
C ASP A 21 -28.06 0.64 -31.98
N GLN A 22 -28.47 1.06 -30.77
CA GLN A 22 -27.90 0.62 -29.49
C GLN A 22 -28.00 -0.90 -29.30
N THR A 23 -29.04 -1.54 -29.86
CA THR A 23 -29.26 -3.00 -29.77
C THR A 23 -28.14 -3.83 -30.41
N ARG A 24 -27.33 -3.21 -31.29
CA ARG A 24 -26.17 -3.85 -31.94
C ARG A 24 -24.98 -4.03 -31.00
N TYR A 25 -24.97 -3.34 -29.86
CA TYR A 25 -23.85 -3.31 -28.95
C TYR A 25 -24.13 -4.18 -27.72
N LYS A 26 -23.09 -4.89 -27.30
CA LYS A 26 -23.10 -5.74 -26.12
C LYS A 26 -21.82 -5.51 -25.33
N ARG A 27 -21.96 -5.40 -24.01
CA ARG A 27 -20.89 -5.10 -23.07
C ARG A 27 -20.46 -6.39 -22.39
N VAL A 28 -19.19 -6.73 -22.55
CA VAL A 28 -18.58 -7.92 -21.95
C VAL A 28 -17.56 -7.48 -20.92
N VAL A 29 -17.61 -8.03 -19.71
CA VAL A 29 -16.75 -7.67 -18.58
C VAL A 29 -16.12 -8.95 -18.01
N PHE A 30 -14.81 -8.94 -17.80
CA PHE A 30 -14.08 -10.02 -17.14
C PHE A 30 -12.94 -9.43 -16.30
N ASN A 31 -12.56 -10.14 -15.23
CA ASN A 31 -11.49 -9.73 -14.31
C ASN A 31 -10.15 -10.39 -14.61
N GLU A 32 -10.12 -11.34 -15.54
CA GLU A 32 -8.92 -12.07 -15.97
C GLU A 32 -9.09 -12.56 -17.41
N ILE A 33 -7.97 -12.80 -18.10
CA ILE A 33 -7.95 -13.26 -19.48
C ILE A 33 -7.63 -14.76 -19.49
N THR A 34 -8.61 -15.56 -19.06
CA THR A 34 -8.57 -17.03 -19.14
C THR A 34 -9.65 -17.52 -20.10
N LYS A 35 -9.46 -18.71 -20.69
CA LYS A 35 -10.44 -19.28 -21.63
C LYS A 35 -11.86 -19.30 -21.03
N ARG A 36 -11.97 -19.79 -19.80
CA ARG A 36 -13.23 -19.89 -19.06
C ARG A 36 -13.85 -18.51 -18.78
N ALA A 37 -13.08 -17.56 -18.24
CA ALA A 37 -13.60 -16.23 -17.94
C ALA A 37 -14.09 -15.48 -19.19
N VAL A 38 -13.44 -15.69 -20.33
CA VAL A 38 -13.89 -15.13 -21.62
C VAL A 38 -15.17 -15.83 -22.08
N GLU A 39 -15.23 -17.17 -22.09
CA GLU A 39 -16.44 -17.90 -22.50
C GLU A 39 -17.66 -17.50 -21.64
N ASP A 40 -17.49 -17.45 -20.31
CA ASP A 40 -18.54 -17.05 -19.36
C ASP A 40 -18.99 -15.60 -19.58
N ALA A 41 -18.06 -14.67 -19.82
CA ALA A 41 -18.40 -13.27 -20.02
C ALA A 41 -19.15 -13.03 -21.35
N PHE A 42 -18.90 -13.85 -22.37
CA PHE A 42 -19.60 -13.77 -23.65
C PHE A 42 -20.92 -14.54 -23.68
N SER A 43 -21.17 -15.47 -22.73
CA SER A 43 -22.47 -16.16 -22.65
C SER A 43 -23.59 -15.26 -22.11
N GLU A 44 -23.26 -14.30 -21.24
CA GLU A 44 -24.22 -13.38 -20.63
C GLU A 44 -23.74 -11.91 -20.76
N PRO A 45 -23.71 -11.35 -21.98
CA PRO A 45 -23.27 -9.97 -22.15
C PRO A 45 -24.30 -8.99 -21.59
N SER A 46 -23.81 -7.94 -20.93
CA SER A 46 -24.62 -6.84 -20.43
C SER A 46 -24.77 -5.71 -21.46
N GLU A 47 -25.38 -4.61 -21.04
CA GLU A 47 -25.36 -3.33 -21.75
C GLU A 47 -24.37 -2.39 -21.06
N VAL A 48 -24.12 -1.24 -21.70
CA VAL A 48 -23.27 -0.18 -21.12
C VAL A 48 -23.97 0.44 -19.92
N ASP A 49 -23.29 0.51 -18.77
CA ASP A 49 -23.83 1.13 -17.56
C ASP A 49 -23.60 2.64 -17.57
N MET A 50 -24.66 3.40 -17.87
CA MET A 50 -24.61 4.86 -17.92
C MET A 50 -24.20 5.50 -16.59
N ARG A 51 -24.43 4.86 -15.44
CA ARG A 51 -24.02 5.41 -14.13
C ARG A 51 -22.50 5.47 -14.02
N TYR A 52 -21.80 4.46 -14.57
CA TYR A 52 -20.34 4.42 -14.61
C TYR A 52 -19.78 5.47 -15.58
N VAL A 53 -20.42 5.62 -16.74
CA VAL A 53 -20.08 6.64 -17.74
C VAL A 53 -20.23 8.05 -17.15
N GLU A 54 -21.37 8.35 -16.55
CA GLU A 54 -21.67 9.64 -15.92
C GLU A 54 -20.70 9.95 -14.78
N ALA A 55 -20.36 8.95 -13.95
CA ALA A 55 -19.37 9.10 -12.90
C ALA A 55 -17.97 9.45 -13.46
N GLN A 56 -17.57 8.82 -14.56
CA GLN A 56 -16.30 9.10 -15.24
C GLN A 56 -16.30 10.51 -15.85
N GLN A 57 -17.39 10.90 -16.52
CA GLN A 57 -17.53 12.20 -17.16
C GLN A 57 -17.60 13.34 -16.14
N ALA A 58 -18.31 13.14 -15.02
CA ALA A 58 -18.34 14.08 -13.91
C ALA A 58 -16.93 14.32 -13.36
N ARG A 59 -16.15 13.25 -13.12
CA ARG A 59 -14.73 13.37 -12.71
C ARG A 59 -13.92 14.17 -13.73
N ARG A 60 -14.02 13.82 -15.01
CA ARG A 60 -13.30 14.51 -16.09
C ARG A 60 -13.64 15.99 -16.15
N PHE A 61 -14.92 16.33 -15.98
CA PHE A 61 -15.38 17.72 -15.96
C PHE A 61 -14.82 18.48 -14.75
N LEU A 62 -14.91 17.91 -13.54
CA LEU A 62 -14.37 18.51 -12.33
C LEU A 62 -12.86 18.78 -12.42
N ASP A 63 -12.10 17.81 -12.91
CA ASP A 63 -10.65 17.95 -13.08
C ASP A 63 -10.34 19.05 -14.13
N ARG A 64 -11.16 19.17 -15.19
CA ARG A 64 -11.05 20.24 -16.19
C ARG A 64 -11.37 21.61 -15.61
N VAL A 65 -12.43 21.75 -14.81
CA VAL A 65 -12.80 23.03 -14.17
C VAL A 65 -11.65 23.53 -13.30
N VAL A 66 -11.10 22.69 -12.43
CA VAL A 66 -9.96 23.09 -11.58
C VAL A 66 -8.74 23.43 -12.41
N GLY A 67 -8.39 22.60 -13.40
CA GLY A 67 -7.23 22.85 -14.24
C GLY A 67 -7.31 24.17 -15.02
N PHE A 68 -8.45 24.45 -15.66
CA PHE A 68 -8.62 25.64 -16.51
C PHE A 68 -8.88 26.92 -15.72
N MET A 69 -9.56 26.85 -14.56
CA MET A 69 -9.87 28.04 -13.78
C MET A 69 -8.75 28.43 -12.80
N VAL A 70 -8.07 27.46 -12.20
CA VAL A 70 -7.07 27.73 -11.14
C VAL A 70 -5.67 27.94 -11.71
N SER A 71 -5.28 27.26 -12.80
CA SER A 71 -3.93 27.42 -13.37
C SER A 71 -3.63 28.86 -13.81
N PRO A 72 -4.54 29.60 -14.48
CA PRO A 72 -4.30 31.01 -14.82
C PRO A 72 -4.00 31.89 -13.59
N LEU A 73 -4.70 31.64 -12.47
CA LEU A 73 -4.45 32.36 -11.22
C LEU A 73 -3.05 32.05 -10.68
N LEU A 74 -2.59 30.79 -10.76
CA LEU A 74 -1.23 30.42 -10.37
C LEU A 74 -0.17 31.10 -11.26
N TRP A 75 -0.46 31.31 -12.55
CA TRP A 75 0.45 32.02 -13.45
C TRP A 75 0.60 33.50 -13.09
N GLU A 76 -0.49 34.13 -12.67
CA GLU A 76 -0.50 35.53 -12.26
C GLU A 76 0.16 35.73 -10.89
N LYS A 77 -0.07 34.82 -9.93
CA LYS A 77 0.33 35.01 -8.52
C LYS A 77 1.62 34.30 -8.10
N VAL A 78 2.05 33.26 -8.83
CA VAL A 78 3.19 32.43 -8.42
C VAL A 78 4.22 32.35 -9.53
N ALA A 79 3.93 31.63 -10.63
CA ALA A 79 4.82 31.49 -11.77
C ALA A 79 4.08 30.97 -13.01
N ARG A 80 4.46 31.49 -14.19
CA ARG A 80 3.94 31.01 -15.47
C ARG A 80 4.28 29.53 -15.69
N GLY A 81 3.36 28.78 -16.28
CA GLY A 81 3.55 27.35 -16.61
C GLY A 81 3.20 26.37 -15.49
N LEU A 82 2.78 26.84 -14.31
CA LEU A 82 2.29 25.98 -13.24
C LEU A 82 0.92 25.36 -13.59
N SER A 83 0.65 24.17 -13.09
CA SER A 83 -0.65 23.52 -13.26
C SER A 83 -1.31 23.27 -11.91
N ALA A 84 -2.61 23.57 -11.83
CA ALA A 84 -3.45 23.20 -10.71
C ALA A 84 -4.15 21.87 -11.00
N GLY A 85 -4.15 20.96 -10.02
CA GLY A 85 -4.87 19.70 -10.12
C GLY A 85 -5.61 19.40 -8.84
N ARG A 86 -6.91 19.10 -8.94
CA ARG A 86 -7.81 18.88 -7.79
C ARG A 86 -7.23 17.90 -6.76
N VAL A 87 -6.67 16.79 -7.22
CA VAL A 87 -6.05 15.75 -6.36
C VAL A 87 -4.55 15.98 -6.19
N GLN A 88 -3.86 16.47 -7.22
CA GLN A 88 -2.41 16.70 -7.19
C GLN A 88 -2.01 17.74 -6.13
N SER A 89 -2.75 18.85 -6.02
CA SER A 89 -2.46 19.88 -5.04
C SER A 89 -2.60 19.38 -3.60
N VAL A 90 -3.55 18.47 -3.33
CA VAL A 90 -3.69 17.84 -2.00
C VAL A 90 -2.53 16.90 -1.72
N ALA A 91 -2.07 16.12 -2.71
CA ALA A 91 -0.90 15.26 -2.55
C ALA A 91 0.38 16.07 -2.29
N VAL A 92 0.57 17.19 -3.01
CA VAL A 92 1.68 18.13 -2.76
C VAL A 92 1.59 18.70 -1.35
N ARG A 93 0.40 19.09 -0.90
CA ARG A 93 0.17 19.59 0.47
C ARG A 93 0.66 18.60 1.53
N LEU A 94 0.34 17.31 1.41
CA LEU A 94 0.80 16.29 2.37
C LEU A 94 2.34 16.23 2.49
N VAL A 95 3.04 16.37 1.36
CA VAL A 95 4.51 16.39 1.33
C VAL A 95 5.05 17.68 1.96
N VAL A 96 4.44 18.83 1.67
CA VAL A 96 4.83 20.13 2.23
C VAL A 96 4.61 20.17 3.73
N GLU A 97 3.48 19.66 4.24
CA GLU A 97 3.20 19.59 5.68
C GLU A 97 4.24 18.71 6.39
N ARG A 98 4.59 17.54 5.84
CA ARG A 98 5.65 16.69 6.40
C ARG A 98 7.02 17.40 6.38
N GLU A 99 7.35 18.11 5.32
CA GLU A 99 8.60 18.86 5.23
C GLU A 99 8.65 20.01 6.26
N GLN A 100 7.52 20.67 6.52
CA GLN A 100 7.40 21.69 7.57
C GLN A 100 7.60 21.08 8.96
N GLU A 101 7.00 19.91 9.24
CA GLU A 101 7.23 19.16 10.48
C GLU A 101 8.72 18.86 10.68
N ILE A 102 9.41 18.38 9.63
CA ILE A 102 10.85 18.06 9.66
C ILE A 102 11.68 19.31 9.94
N ARG A 103 11.36 20.45 9.32
CA ARG A 103 12.09 21.72 9.51
C ARG A 103 11.87 22.34 10.89
N ALA A 104 10.68 22.19 11.44
CA ALA A 104 10.33 22.67 12.77
C ALA A 104 10.83 21.75 13.89
N PHE A 105 11.29 20.53 13.55
CA PHE A 105 11.80 19.58 14.52
C PHE A 105 13.12 20.06 15.12
N ILE A 106 13.13 20.25 16.44
CA ILE A 106 14.34 20.54 17.23
C ILE A 106 14.75 19.22 17.89
N PRO A 107 15.86 18.59 17.46
CA PRO A 107 16.31 17.34 18.05
C PRO A 107 16.67 17.50 19.53
N GLU A 108 16.23 16.54 20.35
CA GLU A 108 16.62 16.46 21.75
C GLU A 108 17.65 15.34 21.95
N GLU A 109 18.72 15.67 22.67
CA GLU A 109 19.70 14.67 23.09
C GLU A 109 19.07 13.72 24.12
N TYR A 110 19.24 12.42 23.89
CA TYR A 110 18.96 11.38 24.86
C TYR A 110 19.92 10.20 24.65
N TRP A 111 20.14 9.45 25.71
CA TRP A 111 21.08 8.34 25.73
C TRP A 111 20.36 7.07 26.15
N GLU A 112 20.81 5.96 25.58
CA GLU A 112 20.41 4.61 25.96
C GLU A 112 21.63 3.90 26.53
N VAL A 113 21.44 3.16 27.64
CA VAL A 113 22.49 2.35 28.24
C VAL A 113 22.19 0.88 28.01
N PHE A 114 23.21 0.14 27.59
CA PHE A 114 23.13 -1.30 27.36
C PHE A 114 24.17 -2.03 28.20
N ALA A 115 23.75 -3.15 28.79
CA ALA A 115 24.62 -4.06 29.53
C ALA A 115 24.80 -5.36 28.73
N GLN A 116 26.05 -5.76 28.51
CA GLN A 116 26.37 -7.07 27.96
C GLN A 116 26.62 -8.03 29.13
N LEU A 117 25.67 -8.92 29.40
CA LEU A 117 25.69 -9.85 30.52
C LEU A 117 25.91 -11.28 30.04
N LYS A 118 26.33 -12.14 30.96
CA LYS A 118 26.46 -13.58 30.72
C LYS A 118 25.43 -14.34 31.55
N THR A 119 24.80 -15.34 30.95
CA THR A 119 23.98 -16.30 31.69
C THR A 119 24.87 -17.23 32.53
N THR A 120 24.25 -18.04 33.39
CA THR A 120 24.93 -19.12 34.11
C THR A 120 25.52 -20.19 33.16
N SER A 121 24.96 -20.33 31.96
CA SER A 121 25.50 -21.15 30.86
C SER A 121 26.61 -20.46 30.05
N ASN A 122 27.06 -19.26 30.46
CA ASN A 122 28.07 -18.45 29.78
C ASN A 122 27.65 -17.91 28.39
N ASP A 123 26.34 -17.88 28.11
CA ASP A 123 25.79 -17.26 26.91
C ASP A 123 25.73 -15.75 27.06
N SER A 124 26.04 -15.03 25.98
CA SER A 124 26.10 -13.57 25.97
C SER A 124 24.73 -12.98 25.63
N VAL A 125 24.20 -12.11 26.49
CA VAL A 125 22.89 -11.47 26.31
C VAL A 125 23.00 -9.97 26.53
N ARG A 126 22.42 -9.18 25.62
CA ARG A 126 22.37 -7.72 25.72
C ARG A 126 21.05 -7.28 26.37
N PHE A 127 21.14 -6.48 27.42
CA PHE A 127 20.01 -5.85 28.08
C PHE A 127 20.05 -4.34 27.91
N GLN A 128 18.90 -3.71 27.74
CA GLN A 128 18.75 -2.25 27.77
C GLN A 128 18.25 -1.83 29.15
N VAL A 129 18.83 -0.76 29.70
CA VAL A 129 18.29 -0.13 30.91
C VAL A 129 17.03 0.64 30.52
N ILE A 130 15.89 0.21 31.04
CA ILE A 130 14.59 0.79 30.70
C ILE A 130 14.01 1.67 31.81
N LYS A 131 14.43 1.49 33.07
CA LYS A 131 13.93 2.22 34.23
C LYS A 131 14.98 2.49 35.29
N GLU A 132 14.81 3.61 35.99
CA GLU A 132 15.57 4.01 37.19
C GLU A 132 14.60 4.63 38.19
N GLY A 133 14.58 4.15 39.44
CA GLY A 133 13.68 4.66 40.49
C GLY A 133 12.18 4.55 40.13
N GLY A 134 11.79 3.59 39.28
CA GLY A 134 10.41 3.41 38.80
C GLY A 134 10.03 4.24 37.56
N ASN A 135 10.85 5.23 37.19
CA ASN A 135 10.64 6.09 36.02
C ASN A 135 11.37 5.54 34.79
N ASN A 136 10.96 5.99 33.59
CA ASN A 136 11.66 5.62 32.35
C ASN A 136 13.08 6.17 32.36
N PHE A 137 14.04 5.31 32.06
CA PHE A 137 15.45 5.68 31.95
C PHE A 137 15.69 6.36 30.60
N ARG A 138 15.91 7.68 30.60
CA ARG A 138 16.19 8.49 29.41
C ARG A 138 17.08 9.69 29.77
N PRO A 139 18.35 9.47 30.15
CA PRO A 139 19.28 10.57 30.42
C PRO A 139 19.49 11.41 29.17
N ASN A 140 19.56 12.73 29.33
CA ASN A 140 19.65 13.69 28.23
C ASN A 140 21.07 14.25 28.00
N ASN A 141 22.07 13.72 28.73
CA ASN A 141 23.45 14.16 28.60
C ASN A 141 24.44 13.08 29.09
N LYS A 142 25.72 13.28 28.75
CA LYS A 142 26.82 12.40 29.15
C LYS A 142 27.01 12.27 30.66
N ALA A 143 26.87 13.35 31.44
CA ALA A 143 27.12 13.30 32.89
C ALA A 143 26.12 12.40 33.64
N LEU A 144 24.83 12.51 33.30
CA LEU A 144 23.79 11.62 33.82
C LEU A 144 24.03 10.16 33.40
N THR A 145 24.43 9.96 32.15
CA THR A 145 24.74 8.63 31.61
C THR A 145 25.95 8.01 32.31
N ASP A 146 27.03 8.77 32.52
CA ASP A 146 28.24 8.30 33.21
C ASP A 146 27.95 7.96 34.68
N ALA A 147 27.09 8.72 35.35
CA ALA A 147 26.64 8.41 36.71
C ALA A 147 25.88 7.08 36.77
N ALA A 148 24.94 6.85 35.84
CA ALA A 148 24.23 5.58 35.73
C ALA A 148 25.19 4.42 35.41
N LEU A 149 26.15 4.61 34.49
CA LEU A 149 27.15 3.60 34.16
C LEU A 149 28.02 3.21 35.35
N LYS A 150 28.39 4.17 36.21
CA LYS A 150 29.16 3.89 37.42
C LYS A 150 28.38 2.98 38.36
N LEU A 151 27.12 3.32 38.64
CA LEU A 151 26.23 2.49 39.47
C LEU A 151 26.09 1.09 38.88
N LEU A 152 25.84 0.98 37.57
CA LEU A 152 25.63 -0.30 36.91
C LEU A 152 26.87 -1.21 36.88
N LYS A 153 28.08 -0.64 36.83
CA LYS A 153 29.34 -1.42 36.85
C LYS A 153 29.68 -1.96 38.24
N GLU A 154 29.27 -1.25 39.29
CA GLU A 154 29.54 -1.61 40.69
C GLU A 154 28.54 -2.64 41.23
N ASN A 155 27.42 -2.87 40.53
CA ASN A 155 26.34 -3.75 40.98
C ASN A 155 26.28 -5.06 40.18
N VAL A 156 25.75 -6.09 40.83
CA VAL A 156 25.45 -7.39 40.20
C VAL A 156 24.03 -7.37 39.66
N PHE A 157 23.84 -8.01 38.51
CA PHE A 157 22.52 -8.11 37.87
C PHE A 157 21.86 -9.44 38.23
N GLU A 158 20.56 -9.40 38.47
CA GLU A 158 19.72 -10.59 38.65
C GLU A 158 18.50 -10.54 37.73
N VAL A 159 17.95 -11.71 37.42
CA VAL A 159 16.72 -11.81 36.63
C VAL A 159 15.53 -11.68 37.56
N LEU A 160 14.86 -10.53 37.49
CA LEU A 160 13.66 -10.27 38.29
C LEU A 160 12.41 -11.01 37.78
N ARG A 161 12.28 -11.15 36.46
CA ARG A 161 11.11 -11.74 35.81
C ARG A 161 11.45 -12.31 34.43
N ARG A 162 10.90 -13.48 34.13
CA ARG A 162 10.85 -14.09 32.81
C ARG A 162 9.39 -14.34 32.45
N ASP A 163 8.97 -13.93 31.26
CA ASP A 163 7.60 -14.09 30.79
C ASP A 163 7.64 -14.77 29.41
N ASP A 164 7.30 -16.06 29.38
CA ASP A 164 7.27 -16.85 28.16
C ASP A 164 5.83 -16.89 27.65
N ARG A 165 5.57 -16.25 26.50
CA ARG A 165 4.23 -16.22 25.89
C ARG A 165 4.29 -16.68 24.44
N PRO A 166 3.44 -17.63 24.01
CA PRO A 166 3.30 -17.95 22.60
C PRO A 166 2.69 -16.74 21.88
N THR A 167 3.28 -16.37 20.75
CA THR A 167 2.74 -15.32 19.87
C THR A 167 2.52 -15.90 18.47
N SER A 168 1.54 -15.36 17.75
CA SER A 168 1.22 -15.78 16.39
C SER A 168 1.11 -14.55 15.48
N SER A 169 1.61 -14.66 14.26
CA SER A 169 1.43 -13.65 13.23
C SER A 169 0.55 -14.19 12.11
N LYS A 170 -0.45 -13.41 11.69
CA LYS A 170 -1.35 -13.78 10.59
C LYS A 170 -0.75 -13.36 9.24
N PRO A 171 -0.98 -14.13 8.15
CA PRO A 171 -0.59 -13.71 6.82
C PRO A 171 -1.34 -12.44 6.41
N LYS A 172 -0.73 -11.66 5.52
CA LYS A 172 -1.35 -10.48 4.92
C LYS A 172 -2.45 -10.90 3.92
N PRO A 173 -3.49 -10.09 3.72
CA PRO A 173 -4.49 -10.37 2.68
C PRO A 173 -3.87 -10.35 1.27
N PRO A 174 -4.59 -10.87 0.27
CA PRO A 174 -4.23 -10.74 -1.14
C PRO A 174 -3.98 -9.28 -1.55
N LEU A 175 -3.17 -9.10 -2.60
CA LEU A 175 -2.77 -7.77 -3.04
C LEU A 175 -3.93 -7.03 -3.74
N ILE A 176 -4.20 -5.83 -3.27
CA ILE A 176 -4.93 -4.78 -4.00
C ILE A 176 -3.94 -3.79 -4.63
N THR A 177 -4.42 -2.89 -5.49
CA THR A 177 -3.59 -1.90 -6.21
C THR A 177 -2.61 -1.18 -5.29
N SER A 178 -3.08 -0.65 -4.16
CA SER A 178 -2.27 0.13 -3.23
C SER A 178 -1.20 -0.73 -2.53
N THR A 179 -1.57 -1.93 -2.07
CA THR A 179 -0.63 -2.85 -1.40
C THR A 179 0.37 -3.46 -2.36
N LEU A 180 0.00 -3.71 -3.62
CA LEU A 180 0.91 -4.15 -4.68
C LEU A 180 1.97 -3.07 -4.95
N GLN A 181 1.55 -1.81 -5.09
CA GLN A 181 2.46 -0.68 -5.27
C GLN A 181 3.41 -0.50 -4.10
N GLN A 182 2.90 -0.53 -2.86
CA GLN A 182 3.73 -0.42 -1.66
C GLN A 182 4.71 -1.58 -1.53
N ALA A 183 4.25 -2.83 -1.67
CA ALA A 183 5.10 -4.01 -1.58
C ALA A 183 6.19 -4.02 -2.65
N SER A 184 5.86 -3.63 -3.89
CA SER A 184 6.83 -3.56 -4.99
C SER A 184 7.86 -2.45 -4.77
N SER A 185 7.46 -1.32 -4.18
CA SER A 185 8.38 -0.25 -3.84
C SER A 185 9.33 -0.67 -2.72
N THR A 186 8.80 -1.19 -1.61
CA THR A 186 9.62 -1.55 -0.44
C THR A 186 10.49 -2.78 -0.67
N ARG A 187 10.00 -3.79 -1.42
CA ARG A 187 10.71 -5.08 -1.58
C ARG A 187 11.54 -5.16 -2.85
N LEU A 188 11.11 -4.49 -3.93
CA LEU A 188 11.74 -4.60 -5.26
C LEU A 188 12.34 -3.27 -5.75
N GLY A 189 12.15 -2.17 -5.01
CA GLY A 189 12.64 -0.85 -5.41
C GLY A 189 11.92 -0.27 -6.65
N PHE A 190 10.73 -0.79 -7.00
CA PHE A 190 9.99 -0.31 -8.18
C PHE A 190 9.18 0.93 -7.86
N GLY A 191 9.32 1.98 -8.68
CA GLY A 191 8.41 3.12 -8.64
C GLY A 191 7.00 2.73 -9.11
N VAL A 192 5.98 3.42 -8.62
CA VAL A 192 4.55 3.10 -8.87
C VAL A 192 4.21 2.96 -10.36
N LYS A 193 4.79 3.82 -11.21
CA LYS A 193 4.59 3.78 -12.67
C LYS A 193 5.13 2.48 -13.29
N LYS A 194 6.31 2.04 -12.85
CA LYS A 194 6.92 0.78 -13.32
C LYS A 194 6.09 -0.41 -12.89
N THR A 195 5.65 -0.44 -11.62
CA THR A 195 4.78 -1.49 -11.09
C THR A 195 3.50 -1.63 -11.90
N MET A 196 2.78 -0.54 -12.14
CA MET A 196 1.52 -0.59 -12.89
C MET A 196 1.72 -0.95 -14.37
N LEU A 197 2.82 -0.50 -15.00
CA LEU A 197 3.16 -0.90 -16.38
C LEU A 197 3.40 -2.41 -16.50
N LEU A 198 4.14 -3.00 -15.57
CA LEU A 198 4.41 -4.43 -15.58
C LEU A 198 3.16 -5.24 -15.23
N ALA A 199 2.37 -4.79 -14.26
CA ALA A 199 1.11 -5.43 -13.91
C ALA A 199 0.13 -5.43 -15.08
N GLN A 200 0.02 -4.33 -15.84
CA GLN A 200 -0.77 -4.27 -17.08
C GLN A 200 -0.34 -5.36 -18.06
N ARG A 201 0.98 -5.50 -18.32
CA ARG A 201 1.50 -6.53 -19.24
C ARG A 201 1.20 -7.95 -18.76
N LEU A 202 1.28 -8.19 -17.45
CA LEU A 202 0.95 -9.49 -16.88
C LEU A 202 -0.54 -9.80 -17.01
N TYR A 203 -1.41 -8.82 -16.80
CA TYR A 203 -2.86 -8.96 -16.98
C TYR A 203 -3.21 -9.23 -18.44
N GLU A 204 -2.70 -8.44 -19.38
CA GLU A 204 -2.94 -8.59 -20.82
C GLU A 204 -2.41 -9.93 -21.37
N ALA A 205 -1.37 -10.48 -20.76
CA ALA A 205 -0.83 -11.80 -21.09
C ALA A 205 -1.53 -12.96 -20.35
N GLY A 206 -2.55 -12.68 -19.53
CA GLY A 206 -3.32 -13.70 -18.82
C GLY A 206 -2.63 -14.33 -17.60
N TYR A 207 -1.60 -13.69 -17.05
CA TYR A 207 -0.86 -14.22 -15.88
C TYR A 207 -1.46 -13.82 -14.53
N ILE A 208 -2.19 -12.71 -14.46
CA ILE A 208 -2.81 -12.19 -13.23
C ILE A 208 -4.22 -11.66 -13.51
N THR A 209 -5.00 -11.49 -12.45
CA THR A 209 -6.28 -10.76 -12.49
C THR A 209 -6.06 -9.24 -12.64
N TYR A 210 -7.14 -8.51 -12.91
CA TYR A 210 -7.12 -7.07 -13.14
C TYR A 210 -6.48 -6.31 -11.99
N MET A 211 -5.41 -5.56 -12.31
CA MET A 211 -4.52 -4.93 -11.32
C MET A 211 -5.04 -3.63 -10.72
N ARG A 212 -6.17 -3.10 -11.21
CA ARG A 212 -6.83 -1.89 -10.66
C ARG A 212 -8.06 -2.31 -9.85
N THR A 213 -7.79 -2.86 -8.68
CA THR A 213 -8.80 -3.34 -7.72
C THR A 213 -8.51 -2.82 -6.30
N ASP A 214 -9.56 -2.64 -5.52
CA ASP A 214 -9.57 -2.42 -4.07
C ASP A 214 -10.12 -3.64 -3.30
N SER A 215 -10.52 -4.69 -4.01
CA SER A 215 -11.07 -5.92 -3.43
C SER A 215 -9.97 -6.93 -3.10
N THR A 216 -10.04 -7.46 -1.89
CA THR A 216 -9.21 -8.59 -1.43
C THR A 216 -9.89 -9.95 -1.64
N HIS A 217 -11.06 -9.95 -2.28
CA HIS A 217 -11.83 -11.16 -2.55
C HIS A 217 -11.07 -12.10 -3.51
N LEU A 218 -11.14 -13.40 -3.22
CA LEU A 218 -10.65 -14.46 -4.10
C LEU A 218 -11.82 -15.33 -4.54
N SER A 219 -11.86 -15.73 -5.81
CA SER A 219 -12.84 -16.70 -6.29
C SER A 219 -12.62 -18.06 -5.61
N THR A 220 -13.67 -18.87 -5.53
CA THR A 220 -13.59 -20.24 -5.00
C THR A 220 -12.52 -21.06 -5.73
N GLU A 221 -12.44 -20.92 -7.06
CA GLU A 221 -11.42 -21.59 -7.88
C GLU A 221 -9.99 -21.17 -7.51
N ALA A 222 -9.75 -19.87 -7.32
CA ALA A 222 -8.44 -19.38 -6.89
C ALA A 222 -8.07 -19.88 -5.49
N LEU A 223 -9.04 -19.89 -4.56
CA LEU A 223 -8.85 -20.41 -3.20
C LEU A 223 -8.49 -21.89 -3.22
N GLU A 224 -9.24 -22.72 -3.95
CA GLU A 224 -9.00 -24.15 -4.07
C GLU A 224 -7.62 -24.44 -4.69
N SER A 225 -7.27 -23.73 -5.76
CA SER A 225 -5.96 -23.85 -6.41
C SER A 225 -4.82 -23.49 -5.46
N CYS A 226 -4.92 -22.37 -4.73
CA CYS A 226 -3.94 -21.97 -3.73
C CYS A 226 -3.82 -22.99 -2.59
N ARG A 227 -4.94 -23.49 -2.07
CA ARG A 227 -4.96 -24.52 -1.02
C ARG A 227 -4.31 -25.81 -1.49
N HIS A 228 -4.62 -26.25 -2.71
CA HIS A 228 -4.00 -27.43 -3.29
C HIS A 228 -2.49 -27.26 -3.44
N TYR A 229 -2.03 -26.10 -3.94
CA TYR A 229 -0.61 -25.80 -4.05
C TYR A 229 0.09 -25.83 -2.69
N ILE A 230 -0.52 -25.22 -1.67
CA ILE A 230 0.04 -25.20 -0.30
C ILE A 230 0.13 -26.62 0.27
N HIS A 231 -0.93 -27.41 0.14
CA HIS A 231 -0.93 -28.79 0.61
C HIS A 231 0.17 -29.63 -0.06
N SER A 232 0.32 -29.50 -1.39
CA SER A 232 1.27 -30.30 -2.16
C SER A 232 2.73 -29.90 -1.97
N ASN A 233 3.02 -28.61 -1.70
CA ASN A 233 4.40 -28.11 -1.62
C ASN A 233 4.89 -27.85 -0.19
N PHE A 234 3.99 -27.58 0.77
CA PHE A 234 4.34 -27.27 2.15
C PHE A 234 3.74 -28.24 3.16
N GLY A 235 2.71 -29.01 2.78
CA GLY A 235 2.07 -30.01 3.64
C GLY A 235 0.88 -29.49 4.43
N LYS A 236 0.25 -30.39 5.20
CA LYS A 236 -1.02 -30.14 5.89
C LYS A 236 -0.93 -29.09 7.00
N ASP A 237 0.20 -29.01 7.70
CA ASP A 237 0.38 -28.09 8.83
C ASP A 237 0.40 -26.61 8.40
N TYR A 238 0.61 -26.34 7.11
CA TYR A 238 0.61 -25.00 6.51
C TYR A 238 -0.68 -24.66 5.76
N LEU A 239 -1.62 -25.59 5.66
CA LEU A 239 -2.88 -25.40 4.95
C LEU A 239 -3.85 -24.58 5.84
N PRO A 240 -4.28 -23.38 5.40
CA PRO A 240 -5.20 -22.54 6.19
C PRO A 240 -6.64 -23.07 6.21
#